data_AF-S4MUW0-F1
#
_entry.id   AF-S4MUW0-F1
#
_cell.length_a   1.000
_cell.length_b   1.000
_cell.length_c   1.000
_cell.angle_alpha   90.00
_cell.angle_beta   90.00
_cell.angle_gamma   90.00
#
_symmetry.space_group_name_H-M   'P 1'
#
loop_
_entity.id
_entity.type
_entity.pdbx_description
1 polymer ?
#
loop_
_entity_poly.entity_id
_entity_poly.type
_entity_poly.pdbx_seq_one_letter_code
_entity_poly.pdbx_strand_id
1 'polypeptide(L)'
;MSLTVSVVRYENLQGRPRGGVCSPFLADAGSDTEVPVFVQRSPHFRPPADASTPMVMVGPGTGVAPFVGFLQERRALGHRAPNWLFFGEQHRATDFYYEDELTALLDEGTLTRLDTAFSRDQRNKVYVQDRMREHGPELWHWLCEGARFYVCGDASRMAKDVDRALRDIAVAHGGLSEAEAGAYVKQLAADKRYVRDVY
;
A
#
# COMPACT_ATOMS: atom_id res chain seq x y z
N MET A 1 -6.09 17.11 7.77
CA MET A 1 -5.55 15.83 8.28
C MET A 1 -6.63 14.79 8.09
N SER A 2 -6.32 13.63 7.51
CA SER A 2 -7.26 12.54 7.30
C SER A 2 -6.69 11.26 7.93
N LEU A 3 -7.57 10.34 8.35
CA LEU A 3 -7.21 9.05 8.95
C LEU A 3 -8.06 7.95 8.30
N THR A 4 -7.45 6.81 8.02
CA THR A 4 -8.15 5.58 7.63
C THR A 4 -8.06 4.60 8.79
N VAL A 5 -9.20 4.32 9.43
CA VAL A 5 -9.23 3.55 10.68
C VAL A 5 -10.10 2.31 10.50
N SER A 6 -9.50 1.13 10.62
CA SER A 6 -10.26 -0.12 10.75
C SER A 6 -10.72 -0.28 12.19
N VAL A 7 -12.04 -0.40 12.38
CA VAL A 7 -12.64 -0.48 13.71
C VAL A 7 -12.50 -1.89 14.25
N VAL A 8 -11.78 -2.03 15.36
CA VAL A 8 -11.55 -3.32 16.00
C VAL A 8 -12.73 -3.62 16.91
N ARG A 9 -13.60 -4.53 16.48
CA ARG A 9 -14.69 -5.12 17.29
C ARG A 9 -14.64 -6.64 17.17
N TYR A 10 -14.77 -7.34 18.28
CA TYR A 10 -14.72 -8.81 18.32
C TYR A 10 -15.47 -9.35 19.55
N GLU A 11 -15.74 -10.64 19.59
CA GLU A 11 -16.25 -11.32 20.79
C GLU A 11 -15.13 -12.11 21.46
N ASN A 12 -15.09 -12.10 22.80
CA ASN A 12 -14.14 -12.94 23.52
C ASN A 12 -14.61 -14.40 23.61
N LEU A 13 -13.79 -15.29 24.18
CA LEU A 13 -14.12 -16.71 24.35
C LEU A 13 -15.39 -16.99 25.19
N GLN A 14 -15.90 -15.99 25.91
CA GLN A 14 -17.15 -16.08 26.67
C GLN A 14 -18.33 -15.40 25.95
N GLY A 15 -18.21 -15.08 24.66
CA GLY A 15 -19.25 -14.42 23.86
C GLY A 15 -19.53 -12.98 24.25
N ARG A 16 -18.62 -12.32 24.98
CA ARG A 16 -18.80 -10.91 25.37
C ARG A 16 -18.21 -10.00 24.30
N PRO A 17 -18.93 -8.94 23.87
CA PRO A 17 -18.40 -7.97 22.94
C PRO A 17 -17.20 -7.25 23.56
N ARG A 18 -16.18 -7.07 22.73
CA ARG A 18 -14.93 -6.38 22.99
C ARG A 18 -14.57 -5.54 21.77
N GLY A 19 -13.69 -4.58 21.99
CA GLY A 19 -13.16 -3.76 20.92
C GLY A 19 -11.82 -3.15 21.31
N GLY A 20 -11.18 -2.53 20.32
CA GLY A 20 -10.04 -1.65 20.60
C GLY A 20 -10.47 -0.46 21.46
N VAL A 21 -9.50 0.29 21.97
CA VAL A 21 -9.79 1.53 22.71
C VAL A 21 -10.00 2.69 21.73
N CYS A 22 -9.00 2.95 20.89
CA CYS A 22 -8.99 4.12 20.01
C CYS A 22 -9.95 4.00 18.82
N SER A 23 -9.95 2.88 18.10
CA SER A 23 -10.73 2.79 16.85
C SER A 23 -12.25 2.82 17.06
N PRO A 24 -12.85 2.17 18.08
CA PRO A 24 -14.25 2.38 18.41
C PRO A 24 -14.54 3.78 18.95
N PHE A 25 -13.64 4.37 19.76
CA PHE A 25 -13.79 5.75 20.21
C PHE A 25 -13.93 6.72 19.02
N LEU A 26 -13.06 6.61 18.02
CA LEU A 26 -13.13 7.45 16.83
C LEU A 26 -14.36 7.17 15.96
N ALA A 27 -14.79 5.91 15.86
CA ALA A 27 -15.91 5.51 15.02
C ALA A 27 -17.28 5.88 15.63
N ASP A 28 -17.38 5.84 16.96
CA ASP A 28 -18.63 6.08 17.70
C ASP A 28 -18.74 7.52 18.21
N ALA A 29 -17.68 8.33 18.06
CA ALA A 29 -17.66 9.73 18.44
C ALA A 29 -18.67 10.54 17.62
N GLY A 30 -19.43 11.42 18.28
CA GLY A 30 -20.25 12.43 17.62
C GLY A 30 -19.39 13.48 16.93
N SER A 31 -19.96 14.21 15.97
CA SER A 31 -19.25 15.23 15.17
C SER A 31 -18.56 16.33 16.00
N ASP A 32 -19.10 16.62 17.19
CA ASP A 32 -18.59 17.68 18.08
C ASP A 32 -17.60 17.14 19.13
N THR A 33 -17.20 15.86 19.04
CA THR A 33 -16.27 15.26 19.99
C THR A 33 -14.86 15.81 19.77
N GLU A 34 -14.29 16.45 20.78
CA GLU A 34 -12.88 16.86 20.75
C GLU A 34 -11.97 15.64 20.82
N VAL A 35 -11.08 15.51 19.83
CA VAL A 35 -10.08 14.43 19.77
C VAL A 35 -8.69 15.04 19.95
N PRO A 36 -7.95 14.71 21.02
CA PRO A 36 -6.59 15.18 21.18
C PRO A 36 -5.69 14.49 20.15
N VAL A 37 -5.03 15.29 19.30
CA VAL A 37 -4.19 14.80 18.21
C VAL A 37 -2.81 15.46 18.23
N PHE A 38 -1.80 14.70 17.84
CA PHE A 38 -0.46 15.22 17.55
C PHE A 38 0.11 14.49 16.34
N VAL A 39 1.02 15.15 15.62
CA VAL A 39 1.63 14.58 14.41
C VAL A 39 2.93 13.88 14.77
N GLN A 40 2.97 12.56 14.65
CA GLN A 40 4.22 11.80 14.64
C GLN A 40 4.86 11.89 13.25
N ARG A 41 6.00 12.58 13.16
CA ARG A 41 6.69 12.76 11.87
C ARG A 41 7.36 11.46 11.41
N SER A 42 7.06 11.02 10.19
CA SER A 42 7.82 9.99 9.47
C SER A 42 8.61 10.65 8.33
N PRO A 43 9.88 11.04 8.55
CA PRO A 43 10.68 11.70 7.51
C PRO A 43 11.11 10.75 6.39
N HIS A 44 11.09 9.43 6.66
CA HIS A 44 11.57 8.41 5.73
C HIS A 44 10.49 7.86 4.80
N PHE A 45 9.20 8.01 5.15
CA PHE A 45 8.07 7.54 4.35
C PHE A 45 7.37 8.71 3.66
N ARG A 46 7.94 9.16 2.54
CA ARG A 46 7.44 10.29 1.74
C ARG A 46 7.58 10.02 0.23
N PRO A 47 6.82 10.72 -0.63
CA PRO A 47 7.05 10.68 -2.07
C PRO A 47 8.48 11.07 -2.44
N PRO A 48 9.00 10.64 -3.60
CA PRO A 48 10.22 11.19 -4.15
C PRO A 48 10.13 12.71 -4.31
N ALA A 49 11.19 13.41 -3.89
CA ALA A 49 11.32 14.84 -4.13
C ALA A 49 11.52 15.15 -5.62
N ASP A 50 12.14 14.22 -6.35
CA ASP A 50 12.30 14.30 -7.80
C ASP A 50 10.98 13.94 -8.50
N ALA A 51 10.44 14.92 -9.25
CA ALA A 51 9.19 14.81 -9.99
C ALA A 51 9.22 13.71 -11.07
N SER A 52 10.41 13.33 -11.56
CA SER A 52 10.63 12.35 -12.61
C SER A 52 10.68 10.90 -12.11
N THR A 53 10.81 10.70 -10.79
CA THR A 53 10.93 9.35 -10.21
C THR A 53 9.57 8.64 -10.20
N PRO A 54 9.44 7.43 -10.77
CA PRO A 54 8.23 6.62 -10.68
C PRO A 54 7.99 6.09 -9.26
N MET A 55 6.74 5.83 -8.90
CA MET A 55 6.37 5.21 -7.62
C MET A 55 5.55 3.94 -7.83
N VAL A 56 5.91 2.89 -7.10
CA VAL A 56 5.08 1.70 -6.90
C VAL A 56 4.70 1.63 -5.44
N MET A 57 3.41 1.52 -5.17
CA MET A 57 2.82 1.57 -3.84
C MET A 57 2.03 0.29 -3.59
N VAL A 58 2.29 -0.41 -2.48
CA VAL A 58 1.58 -1.63 -2.09
C VAL A 58 0.96 -1.41 -0.73
N GLY A 59 -0.37 -1.28 -0.69
CA GLY A 59 -1.11 -0.90 0.50
C GLY A 59 -2.48 -1.56 0.59
N PRO A 60 -2.57 -2.84 0.96
CA PRO A 60 -3.85 -3.49 1.21
C PRO A 60 -4.50 -2.98 2.51
N GLY A 61 -5.83 -3.02 2.54
CA GLY A 61 -6.64 -2.56 3.66
C GLY A 61 -6.36 -1.11 4.02
N THR A 62 -6.21 -0.82 5.31
CA THR A 62 -5.87 0.53 5.80
C THR A 62 -4.46 0.99 5.40
N GLY A 63 -3.62 0.11 4.85
CA GLY A 63 -2.30 0.46 4.31
C GLY A 63 -2.36 1.39 3.09
N VAL A 64 -3.54 1.59 2.49
CA VAL A 64 -3.74 2.55 1.39
C VAL A 64 -3.65 4.02 1.85
N ALA A 65 -3.88 4.28 3.15
CA ALA A 65 -4.00 5.62 3.72
C ALA A 65 -2.88 6.60 3.33
N PRO A 66 -1.58 6.27 3.51
CA PRO A 66 -0.52 7.20 3.13
C PRO A 66 -0.42 7.40 1.61
N PHE A 67 -0.82 6.41 0.81
CA PHE A 67 -0.70 6.48 -0.65
C PHE A 67 -1.71 7.42 -1.29
N VAL A 68 -2.91 7.54 -0.71
CA VAL A 68 -3.84 8.62 -1.08
C VAL A 68 -3.19 9.98 -0.84
N GLY A 69 -2.56 10.19 0.31
CA GLY A 69 -1.82 11.41 0.61
C GLY A 69 -0.65 11.67 -0.35
N PHE A 70 0.11 10.61 -0.72
CA PHE A 70 1.20 10.72 -1.68
C PHE A 70 0.71 11.15 -3.06
N LEU A 71 -0.38 10.57 -3.53
CA LEU A 71 -0.99 10.92 -4.82
C LEU A 71 -1.54 12.34 -4.82
N GLN A 72 -2.20 12.76 -3.74
CA GLN A 72 -2.65 14.14 -3.56
C GLN A 72 -1.48 15.14 -3.60
N GLU A 73 -0.36 14.82 -2.93
CA GLU A 73 0.85 15.65 -2.94
C GLU A 73 1.44 15.73 -4.35
N ARG A 74 1.61 14.60 -5.04
CA ARG A 74 2.11 14.59 -6.43
C ARG A 74 1.21 15.37 -7.37
N ARG A 75 -0.12 15.25 -7.22
CA ARG A 75 -1.09 16.03 -7.98
C ARG A 75 -0.91 17.53 -7.75
N ALA A 76 -0.85 17.94 -6.48
CA ALA A 76 -0.71 19.34 -6.09
C ALA A 76 0.60 19.97 -6.58
N LEU A 77 1.69 19.19 -6.60
CA LEU A 77 3.00 19.61 -7.12
C LEU A 77 3.10 19.52 -8.65
N GLY A 78 2.08 19.01 -9.34
CA GLY A 78 2.12 18.83 -10.79
C GLY A 78 3.08 17.73 -11.25
N HIS A 79 3.49 16.82 -10.37
CA HIS A 79 4.35 15.69 -10.75
C HIS A 79 3.57 14.72 -11.63
N ARG A 80 4.20 14.25 -12.73
CA ARG A 80 3.56 13.40 -13.74
C ARG A 80 4.28 12.07 -13.99
N ALA A 81 5.40 11.82 -13.32
CA ALA A 81 6.05 10.52 -13.48
C ALA A 81 5.14 9.39 -12.96
N PRO A 82 5.29 8.18 -13.51
CA PRO A 82 4.30 7.14 -13.33
C PRO A 82 4.06 6.74 -11.86
N ASN A 83 2.80 6.52 -11.51
CA ASN A 83 2.37 6.09 -10.19
C ASN A 83 1.55 4.82 -10.31
N TRP A 84 1.91 3.78 -9.57
CA TRP A 84 1.21 2.50 -9.58
C TRP A 84 0.84 2.10 -8.16
N LEU A 85 -0.45 1.86 -7.92
CA LEU A 85 -0.97 1.37 -6.66
C LEU A 85 -1.45 -0.08 -6.79
N PHE A 86 -0.97 -0.95 -5.90
CA PHE A 86 -1.55 -2.25 -5.60
C PHE A 86 -2.39 -2.13 -4.34
N PHE A 87 -3.70 -2.26 -4.50
CA PHE A 87 -4.67 -2.25 -3.42
C PHE A 87 -5.25 -3.66 -3.22
N GLY A 88 -5.69 -3.99 -2.01
CA GLY A 88 -6.43 -5.22 -1.80
C GLY A 88 -7.21 -5.23 -0.50
N GLU A 89 -8.34 -5.92 -0.51
CA GLU A 89 -9.18 -6.13 0.66
C GLU A 89 -10.04 -7.39 0.47
N GLN A 90 -11.10 -7.61 1.25
CA GLN A 90 -11.97 -8.78 1.16
C GLN A 90 -12.91 -8.69 -0.04
N HIS A 91 -13.74 -7.65 -0.10
CA HIS A 91 -14.78 -7.52 -1.12
C HIS A 91 -14.74 -6.18 -1.84
N ARG A 92 -14.87 -6.19 -3.17
CA ARG A 92 -14.95 -4.96 -3.96
C ARG A 92 -16.16 -4.12 -3.58
N ALA A 93 -17.30 -4.77 -3.37
CA ALA A 93 -18.58 -4.09 -3.19
C ALA A 93 -18.70 -3.31 -1.87
N THR A 94 -17.92 -3.67 -0.85
CA THR A 94 -18.04 -3.07 0.50
C THR A 94 -16.75 -2.46 1.01
N ASP A 95 -15.60 -2.94 0.55
CA ASP A 95 -14.32 -2.65 1.20
C ASP A 95 -13.31 -1.98 0.27
N PHE A 96 -13.75 -1.48 -0.90
CA PHE A 96 -12.90 -0.70 -1.79
C PHE A 96 -12.77 0.74 -1.30
N TYR A 97 -11.87 0.92 -0.33
CA TYR A 97 -11.59 2.23 0.25
C TYR A 97 -11.13 3.23 -0.83
N TYR A 98 -11.73 4.42 -0.81
CA TYR A 98 -11.37 5.52 -1.71
C TYR A 98 -11.59 5.19 -3.20
N GLU A 99 -12.50 4.28 -3.57
CA GLU A 99 -12.76 3.90 -4.97
C GLU A 99 -12.96 5.11 -5.88
N ASP A 100 -13.87 6.03 -5.52
CA ASP A 100 -14.17 7.22 -6.32
C ASP A 100 -12.94 8.13 -6.47
N GLU A 101 -12.17 8.32 -5.39
CA GLU A 101 -10.99 9.18 -5.39
C GLU A 101 -9.86 8.56 -6.23
N LEU A 102 -9.60 7.26 -6.07
CA LEU A 102 -8.58 6.55 -6.85
C LEU A 102 -8.96 6.48 -8.34
N THR A 103 -10.25 6.35 -8.66
CA THR A 103 -10.77 6.39 -10.03
C THR A 103 -10.57 7.78 -10.63
N ALA A 104 -10.92 8.85 -9.91
CA ALA A 104 -10.66 10.21 -10.37
C ALA A 104 -9.16 10.47 -10.60
N LEU A 105 -8.29 9.98 -9.72
CA LEU A 105 -6.83 10.11 -9.87
C LEU A 105 -6.29 9.34 -11.09
N LEU A 106 -6.90 8.20 -11.46
CA LEU A 106 -6.61 7.47 -12.69
C LEU A 106 -7.03 8.28 -13.93
N ASP A 107 -8.26 8.78 -13.93
CA ASP A 107 -8.81 9.55 -15.05
C ASP A 107 -8.04 10.86 -15.30
N GLU A 108 -7.57 11.50 -14.22
CA GLU A 108 -6.70 12.69 -14.27
C GLU A 108 -5.25 12.35 -14.70
N GLY A 109 -4.86 11.08 -14.73
CA GLY A 109 -3.51 10.61 -15.04
C GLY A 109 -2.48 10.83 -13.93
N THR A 110 -2.90 11.25 -12.73
CA THR A 110 -2.00 11.29 -11.56
C THR A 110 -1.65 9.87 -11.13
N LEU A 111 -2.64 8.99 -11.01
CA LEU A 111 -2.43 7.56 -10.84
C LEU A 111 -2.32 6.96 -12.25
N THR A 112 -1.20 6.36 -12.58
CA THR A 112 -1.00 5.74 -13.91
C THR A 112 -1.65 4.37 -13.96
N ARG A 113 -1.63 3.66 -12.83
CA ARG A 113 -2.13 2.29 -12.77
C ARG A 113 -2.63 1.92 -11.38
N LEU A 114 -3.71 1.14 -11.35
CA LEU A 114 -4.31 0.59 -10.15
C LEU A 114 -4.60 -0.89 -10.37
N ASP A 115 -3.98 -1.75 -9.56
CA ASP A 115 -4.31 -3.17 -9.53
C ASP A 115 -4.92 -3.53 -8.19
N THR A 116 -6.08 -4.19 -8.24
CA THR A 116 -6.86 -4.54 -7.04
C THR A 116 -6.89 -6.05 -6.81
N ALA A 117 -6.78 -6.45 -5.55
CA ALA A 117 -6.88 -7.83 -5.10
C ALA A 117 -8.00 -7.99 -4.05
N PHE A 118 -9.13 -8.58 -4.45
CA PHE A 118 -10.24 -8.88 -3.55
C PHE A 118 -10.22 -10.34 -3.15
N SER A 119 -9.88 -10.62 -1.89
CA SER A 119 -9.56 -11.97 -1.43
C SER A 119 -10.77 -12.89 -1.26
N ARG A 120 -12.00 -12.34 -1.26
CA ARG A 120 -13.24 -13.08 -1.00
C ARG A 120 -14.29 -12.97 -2.12
N ASP A 121 -14.00 -12.30 -3.22
CA ASP A 121 -14.94 -12.17 -4.35
C ASP A 121 -14.97 -13.41 -5.26
N GLN A 122 -14.02 -14.33 -5.08
CA GLN A 122 -13.93 -15.59 -5.81
C GLN A 122 -13.43 -16.73 -4.91
N ARG A 123 -13.56 -17.97 -5.39
CA ARG A 123 -13.16 -19.17 -4.64
C ARG A 123 -11.67 -19.17 -4.27
N ASN A 124 -10.81 -18.73 -5.17
CA ASN A 124 -9.37 -18.66 -4.93
C ASN A 124 -9.01 -17.31 -4.32
N LYS A 125 -8.30 -17.33 -3.19
CA LYS A 125 -7.87 -16.08 -2.55
C LYS A 125 -6.81 -15.40 -3.41
N VAL A 126 -7.07 -14.14 -3.76
CA VAL A 126 -6.14 -13.28 -4.51
C VAL A 126 -5.72 -12.15 -3.58
N TYR A 127 -4.41 -11.97 -3.45
CA TYR A 127 -3.79 -10.92 -2.66
C TYR A 127 -2.88 -10.04 -3.52
N VAL A 128 -2.39 -8.94 -2.96
CA VAL A 128 -1.53 -7.97 -3.69
C VAL A 128 -0.26 -8.61 -4.22
N GLN A 129 0.35 -9.55 -3.49
CA GLN A 129 1.53 -10.28 -3.96
C GLN A 129 1.26 -11.16 -5.19
N ASP A 130 0.00 -11.60 -5.38
CA ASP A 130 -0.38 -12.39 -6.55
C ASP A 130 -0.51 -11.48 -7.77
N ARG A 131 -1.13 -10.30 -7.59
CA ARG A 131 -1.17 -9.24 -8.63
C ARG A 131 0.22 -8.73 -9.01
N MET A 132 1.12 -8.61 -8.05
CA MET A 132 2.51 -8.27 -8.34
C MET A 132 3.19 -9.31 -9.24
N ARG A 133 2.98 -10.61 -8.98
CA ARG A 133 3.54 -11.68 -9.81
C ARG A 133 2.89 -11.72 -11.20
N GLU A 134 1.58 -11.51 -11.27
CA GLU A 134 0.84 -11.40 -12.53
C GLU A 134 1.40 -10.29 -13.44
N HIS A 135 1.79 -9.17 -12.84
CA HIS A 135 2.37 -8.03 -13.56
C HIS A 135 3.89 -7.92 -13.41
N GLY A 136 4.54 -9.05 -13.11
CA GLY A 136 5.97 -9.14 -12.85
C GLY A 136 6.87 -8.48 -13.91
N PRO A 137 6.65 -8.68 -15.23
CA PRO A 137 7.51 -8.05 -16.25
C PRO A 137 7.51 -6.52 -16.18
N GLU A 138 6.34 -5.93 -15.98
CA GLU A 138 6.18 -4.47 -15.95
C GLU A 138 6.66 -3.88 -14.62
N LEU A 139 6.36 -4.56 -13.51
CA LEU A 139 6.88 -4.17 -12.21
C LEU A 139 8.42 -4.23 -12.20
N TRP A 140 9.01 -5.26 -12.79
CA TRP A 140 10.47 -5.34 -12.96
C TRP A 140 11.00 -4.19 -13.81
N HIS A 141 10.36 -3.89 -14.95
CA HIS A 141 10.76 -2.75 -15.79
C HIS A 141 10.76 -1.43 -15.01
N TRP A 142 9.71 -1.13 -14.23
CA TRP A 142 9.67 0.08 -13.40
C TRP A 142 10.77 0.10 -12.35
N LEU A 143 11.08 -1.04 -11.73
CA LEU A 143 12.18 -1.16 -10.79
C LEU A 143 13.55 -0.93 -11.47
N CYS A 144 13.72 -1.32 -12.72
CA CYS A 144 14.91 -0.98 -13.51
C CYS A 144 14.98 0.52 -13.85
N GLU A 145 13.85 1.16 -14.14
CA GLU A 145 13.74 2.61 -14.44
C GLU A 145 13.90 3.52 -13.22
N GLY A 146 14.31 2.99 -12.07
CA GLY A 146 14.56 3.81 -10.88
C GLY A 146 13.36 4.02 -9.97
N ALA A 147 12.23 3.31 -10.19
CA ALA A 147 11.05 3.46 -9.34
C ALA A 147 11.37 3.29 -7.84
N ARG A 148 10.66 4.05 -7.01
CA ARG A 148 10.60 3.84 -5.57
C ARG A 148 9.42 2.95 -5.22
N PHE A 149 9.70 1.90 -4.48
CA PHE A 149 8.77 0.87 -4.05
C PHE A 149 8.41 1.08 -2.57
N TYR A 150 7.13 1.23 -2.29
CA TYR A 150 6.59 1.50 -0.96
C TYR A 150 5.66 0.40 -0.51
N VAL A 151 5.74 0.01 0.76
CA VAL A 151 4.83 -0.96 1.38
C VAL A 151 4.27 -0.39 2.67
N CYS A 152 2.95 -0.43 2.82
CA CYS A 152 2.27 -0.05 4.06
C CYS A 152 1.17 -1.06 4.42
N GLY A 153 1.05 -1.38 5.71
CA GLY A 153 0.04 -2.33 6.24
C GLY A 153 0.64 -3.38 7.16
N ASP A 154 0.04 -4.58 7.17
CA ASP A 154 0.40 -5.67 8.09
C ASP A 154 1.87 -6.12 7.96
N ALA A 155 2.63 -5.97 9.05
CA ALA A 155 4.03 -6.39 9.12
C ALA A 155 4.19 -7.91 9.21
N SER A 156 3.18 -8.62 9.74
CA SER A 156 3.33 -10.01 10.18
C SER A 156 3.36 -11.01 9.03
N ARG A 157 2.51 -10.78 8.01
CA ARG A 157 2.33 -11.64 6.83
C ARG A 157 2.51 -10.87 5.54
N MET A 158 1.77 -9.77 5.35
CA MET A 158 1.72 -9.06 4.07
C MET A 158 3.10 -8.56 3.63
N ALA A 159 3.84 -7.90 4.52
CA ALA A 159 5.17 -7.39 4.21
C ALA A 159 6.16 -8.48 3.77
N LYS A 160 6.05 -9.69 4.34
CA LYS A 160 6.91 -10.83 3.99
C LYS A 160 6.54 -11.44 2.64
N ASP A 161 5.24 -11.53 2.36
CA ASP A 161 4.76 -12.08 1.10
C ASP A 161 5.05 -11.15 -0.09
N VAL A 162 4.99 -9.83 0.13
CA VAL A 162 5.41 -8.81 -0.83
C VAL A 162 6.92 -8.87 -1.08
N ASP A 163 7.74 -8.98 -0.02
CA ASP A 163 9.20 -9.13 -0.15
C ASP A 163 9.56 -10.40 -0.94
N ARG A 164 8.88 -11.52 -0.67
CA ARG A 164 9.04 -12.76 -1.45
C ARG A 164 8.64 -12.55 -2.91
N ALA A 165 7.50 -11.90 -3.17
CA ALA A 165 7.07 -11.63 -4.55
C ALA A 165 8.07 -10.77 -5.33
N LEU A 166 8.67 -9.76 -4.70
CA LEU A 166 9.74 -8.96 -5.34
C LEU A 166 10.94 -9.83 -5.73
N ARG A 167 11.35 -10.77 -4.88
CA ARG A 167 12.45 -11.70 -5.20
C ARG A 167 12.06 -12.62 -6.35
N ASP A 168 10.85 -13.19 -6.30
CA ASP A 168 10.34 -14.07 -7.36
C ASP A 168 10.33 -13.34 -8.73
N ILE A 169 9.91 -12.07 -8.75
CA ILE A 169 9.90 -11.21 -9.93
C ILE A 169 11.32 -10.94 -10.42
N ALA A 170 12.25 -10.63 -9.52
CA ALA A 170 13.65 -10.38 -9.87
C ALA A 170 14.32 -11.62 -10.47
N VAL A 171 13.98 -12.82 -10.01
CA VAL A 171 14.41 -14.09 -10.60
C VAL A 171 13.77 -14.27 -11.99
N ALA A 172 12.44 -14.21 -12.06
CA ALA A 172 11.69 -14.55 -13.28
C ALA A 172 11.89 -13.57 -14.43
N HIS A 173 12.06 -12.28 -14.13
CA HIS A 173 12.10 -11.21 -15.14
C HIS A 173 13.44 -10.47 -15.19
N GLY A 174 14.24 -10.55 -14.12
CA GLY A 174 15.60 -10.01 -14.07
C GLY A 174 16.69 -11.00 -14.43
N GLY A 175 16.37 -12.30 -14.52
CA GLY A 175 17.36 -13.35 -14.79
C GLY A 175 18.35 -13.56 -13.64
N LEU A 176 18.01 -13.08 -12.44
CA LEU A 176 18.84 -13.22 -11.25
C LEU A 176 18.68 -14.62 -10.65
N SER A 177 19.73 -15.15 -10.04
CA SER A 177 19.60 -16.27 -9.10
C SER A 177 18.87 -15.85 -7.83
N GLU A 178 18.38 -16.81 -7.03
CA GLU A 178 17.72 -16.51 -5.75
C GLU A 178 18.60 -15.69 -4.80
N ALA A 179 19.92 -15.98 -4.77
CA ALA A 179 20.88 -15.25 -3.95
C ALA A 179 21.04 -13.80 -4.43
N GLU A 180 21.13 -13.59 -5.75
CA GLU A 180 21.23 -12.26 -6.36
C GLU A 180 19.94 -11.46 -6.19
N ALA A 181 18.77 -12.08 -6.32
CA ALA A 181 17.49 -11.45 -6.06
C ALA A 181 17.39 -10.99 -4.59
N GLY A 182 17.86 -11.79 -3.64
CA GLY A 182 17.96 -11.41 -2.24
C GLY A 182 18.93 -10.24 -2.01
N ALA A 183 20.05 -10.19 -2.72
CA ALA A 183 20.99 -9.07 -2.67
C ALA A 183 20.41 -7.79 -3.31
N TYR A 184 19.71 -7.92 -4.42
CA TYR A 184 19.05 -6.82 -5.13
C TYR A 184 18.01 -6.11 -4.25
N VAL A 185 17.13 -6.86 -3.58
CA VAL A 185 16.12 -6.28 -2.68
C VAL A 185 16.78 -5.56 -1.49
N LYS A 186 17.89 -6.09 -0.96
CA LYS A 186 18.67 -5.41 0.08
C LYS A 186 19.30 -4.12 -0.44
N GLN A 187 19.81 -4.13 -1.67
CA GLN A 187 20.38 -2.95 -2.31
C GLN A 187 19.31 -1.87 -2.53
N LEU A 188 18.11 -2.23 -3.01
CA LEU A 188 16.99 -1.29 -3.12
C LEU A 188 16.67 -0.60 -1.79
N ALA A 189 16.71 -1.34 -0.68
CA ALA A 189 16.49 -0.78 0.65
C ALA A 189 17.65 0.16 1.07
N ALA A 190 18.90 -0.23 0.82
CA ALA A 190 20.08 0.60 1.09
C ALA A 190 20.05 1.92 0.28
N ASP A 191 19.59 1.86 -0.97
CA ASP A 191 19.43 3.01 -1.87
C ASP A 191 18.19 3.86 -1.53
N LYS A 192 17.46 3.51 -0.45
CA LYS A 192 16.19 4.17 -0.05
C LYS A 192 15.13 4.15 -1.14
N ARG A 193 15.21 3.16 -2.04
CA ARG A 193 14.24 2.90 -3.11
C ARG A 193 13.20 1.87 -2.70
N TYR A 194 13.46 1.07 -1.68
CA TYR A 194 12.46 0.21 -1.04
C TYR A 194 12.20 0.68 0.39
N VAL A 195 11.00 1.23 0.64
CA VAL A 195 10.63 1.85 1.91
C VAL A 195 9.37 1.18 2.47
N ARG A 196 9.34 0.93 3.78
CA ARG A 196 8.23 0.25 4.44
C ARG A 196 7.75 1.05 5.64
N ASP A 197 6.44 1.12 5.81
CA ASP A 197 5.77 1.61 7.02
C ASP A 197 4.72 0.59 7.43
N VAL A 198 5.15 -0.39 8.22
CA VAL A 198 4.37 -1.59 8.55
C VAL A 198 4.20 -1.71 10.06
N TYR A 199 3.03 -2.19 10.46
CA TYR A 199 2.60 -2.28 11.86
C TYR A 199 1.99 -3.65 12.18
#